data_AF-A0A8T4PTE8-F1
#
_entry.id   AF-A0A8T4PTE8-F1
#
_cell.length_a   1.000
_cell.length_b   1.000
_cell.length_c   1.000
_cell.angle_alpha   90.00
_cell.angle_beta   90.00
_cell.angle_gamma   90.00
#
_symmetry.space_group_name_H-M   'P 1'
#
loop_
_entity.id
_entity.type
_entity.pdbx_description
1 polymer ?
#
loop_
_entity_poly.entity_id
_entity_poly.type
_entity_poly.pdbx_seq_one_letter_code
_entity_poly.pdbx_strand_id
1 'polypeptide(L)'
;MDIDEFLDRELSDLGLQTDKPEKIDTSEQYPGQFEPSPLVENIKANLSKGNLEQAEQAYVQLWHLLMEQKLKWNKELYDQLAALNRQFSSTLNNAYNEVKRKAQQINELISRARASLREGKKEMPFKLYSEIGEIINSIPNVFFEEKRLIQEQISGFYDELKNVTDNELIKRISALIQETNYVMNKIITSIRSNDMVNAIVNYNKCIGLYNQIPEGFLRHKNSIGVKLLEIYKSLSISTEISSLQKQLSQQTNQPLQFQQRIASPSFAQASKTNFPSKSMFASAKKERAKRNIEKGFYNEALKDVQEALQLEPNDAEARAIHAKIKTLQ
;
A
#
# COMPACT_ATOMS: atom_id res chain seq x y z
N MET A 1 -4.70 -33.27 28.43
CA MET A 1 -4.42 -31.92 27.93
C MET A 1 -4.98 -30.99 28.98
N ASP A 2 -4.10 -30.28 29.67
CA ASP A 2 -4.48 -29.40 30.77
C ASP A 2 -5.15 -28.15 30.21
N ILE A 3 -6.22 -27.68 30.84
CA ILE A 3 -6.99 -26.53 30.32
C ILE A 3 -6.12 -25.27 30.34
N ASP A 4 -5.19 -25.18 31.30
CA ASP A 4 -4.26 -24.07 31.45
C ASP A 4 -3.24 -24.02 30.30
N GLU A 5 -2.77 -25.17 29.83
CA GLU A 5 -1.81 -25.26 28.71
C GLU A 5 -2.46 -24.88 27.36
N PHE A 6 -3.76 -25.10 27.22
CA PHE A 6 -4.52 -24.67 26.04
C PHE A 6 -4.73 -23.15 26.01
N LEU A 7 -5.02 -22.53 27.17
CA LEU A 7 -5.25 -21.09 27.28
C LEU A 7 -3.96 -20.27 27.07
N ASP A 8 -2.83 -20.72 27.60
CA ASP A 8 -1.53 -20.04 27.41
C ASP A 8 -1.08 -20.03 25.93
N ARG A 9 -1.46 -21.08 25.19
CA ARG A 9 -1.14 -21.21 23.76
C ARG A 9 -2.00 -20.30 22.89
N GLU A 10 -3.31 -20.26 23.12
CA GLU A 10 -4.22 -19.36 22.40
C GLU A 10 -3.90 -17.88 22.67
N LEU A 11 -3.49 -17.53 23.90
CA LEU A 11 -3.07 -16.17 24.24
C LEU A 11 -1.76 -15.75 23.54
N SER A 12 -0.82 -16.69 23.39
CA SER A 12 0.44 -16.45 22.68
C SER A 12 0.24 -16.19 21.18
N ASP A 13 -0.69 -16.89 20.54
CA ASP A 13 -0.99 -16.72 19.10
C ASP A 13 -1.69 -15.38 18.80
N LEU A 14 -2.34 -14.77 19.79
CA LEU A 14 -2.98 -13.45 19.68
C LEU A 14 -2.01 -12.27 19.88
N GLY A 15 -0.73 -12.51 20.16
CA GLY A 15 0.24 -11.44 20.44
C GLY A 15 -0.03 -10.67 21.74
N LEU A 16 -0.98 -11.14 22.56
CA LEU A 16 -1.18 -10.70 23.92
C LEU A 16 -0.14 -11.39 24.79
N GLN A 17 1.10 -10.92 24.72
CA GLN A 17 2.08 -11.25 25.75
C GLN A 17 1.52 -10.70 27.06
N THR A 18 0.90 -11.56 27.86
CA THR A 18 0.79 -11.30 29.29
C THR A 18 2.23 -11.26 29.77
N ASP A 19 2.80 -10.08 29.93
CA ASP A 19 4.06 -9.92 30.64
C ASP A 19 3.89 -10.71 31.92
N LYS A 20 4.64 -11.83 32.02
CA LYS A 20 4.68 -12.64 33.24
C LYS A 20 4.94 -11.62 34.33
N PRO A 21 4.02 -11.41 35.29
CA PRO A 21 4.21 -10.40 36.30
C PRO A 21 5.59 -10.65 36.88
N GLU A 22 6.48 -9.66 36.73
CA GLU A 22 7.80 -9.71 37.33
C GLU A 22 7.59 -10.22 38.74
N LYS A 23 8.25 -11.32 39.09
CA LYS A 23 8.21 -11.85 40.44
C LYS A 23 8.84 -10.78 41.32
N ILE A 24 8.01 -9.86 41.80
CA ILE A 24 8.35 -8.93 42.85
C ILE A 24 8.65 -9.82 44.05
N ASP A 25 9.93 -9.89 44.40
CA ASP A 25 10.44 -10.62 45.54
C ASP A 25 9.84 -9.98 46.80
N THR A 26 8.70 -10.52 47.23
CA THR A 26 7.89 -10.02 48.35
C THR A 26 8.25 -10.67 49.68
N SER A 27 9.41 -11.35 49.76
CA SER A 27 9.87 -11.87 51.03
C SER A 27 10.40 -10.75 51.93
N GLU A 28 9.62 -10.50 52.99
CA GLU A 28 10.07 -10.01 54.30
C GLU A 28 10.30 -8.50 54.46
N GLN A 29 9.23 -7.69 54.35
CA GLN A 29 9.14 -6.43 55.12
C GLN A 29 7.74 -6.20 55.73
N TYR A 30 7.70 -6.40 57.06
CA TYR A 30 6.85 -5.82 58.12
C TYR A 30 5.34 -6.11 58.23
N PRO A 31 4.87 -6.45 59.46
CA PRO A 31 3.52 -6.16 59.93
C PRO A 31 3.43 -4.67 60.31
N GLY A 32 3.57 -3.78 59.33
CA GLY A 32 3.19 -2.37 59.46
C GLY A 32 1.71 -2.23 59.14
N GLN A 33 0.98 -1.38 59.89
CA GLN A 33 -0.40 -1.02 59.56
C GLN A 33 -0.44 -0.51 58.11
N PHE A 34 -0.99 -1.32 57.21
CA PHE A 34 -1.12 -0.93 55.81
C PHE A 34 -2.22 0.12 55.70
N GLU A 35 -1.84 1.33 55.30
CA GLU A 35 -2.80 2.41 55.04
C GLU A 35 -3.22 2.37 53.57
N PRO A 36 -4.48 2.06 53.22
CA PRO A 36 -4.98 2.12 51.84
C PRO A 36 -5.05 3.55 51.26
N SER A 37 -4.70 4.57 52.07
CA SER A 37 -4.77 5.99 51.72
C SER A 37 -4.08 6.39 50.40
N PRO A 38 -2.84 5.98 50.08
CA PRO A 38 -2.14 6.48 48.90
C PRO A 38 -2.75 5.95 47.60
N LEU A 39 -3.30 4.73 47.59
CA LEU A 39 -3.99 4.19 46.42
C LEU A 39 -5.33 4.89 46.20
N VAL A 40 -6.09 5.15 47.26
CA VAL A 40 -7.35 5.89 47.18
C VAL A 40 -7.10 7.31 46.67
N GLU A 41 -6.05 7.98 47.13
CA GLU A 41 -5.64 9.31 46.64
C GLU A 41 -5.20 9.27 45.18
N ASN A 42 -4.45 8.25 44.76
CA ASN A 42 -4.05 8.06 43.37
C ASN A 42 -5.26 7.86 42.44
N ILE A 43 -6.23 7.03 42.84
CA ILE A 43 -7.47 6.84 42.06
C ILE A 43 -8.23 8.16 41.95
N LYS A 44 -8.38 8.91 43.05
CA LYS A 44 -9.03 10.24 43.04
C LYS A 44 -8.30 11.22 42.11
N ALA A 45 -6.97 11.24 42.15
CA ALA A 45 -6.16 12.07 41.27
C ALA A 45 -6.37 11.71 39.79
N ASN A 46 -6.36 10.43 39.44
CA ASN A 46 -6.60 9.98 38.06
C ASN A 46 -8.03 10.27 37.59
N LEU A 47 -9.04 10.05 38.44
CA LEU A 47 -10.43 10.41 38.16
C LEU A 47 -10.61 11.91 37.92
N SER A 48 -9.94 12.76 38.71
CA SER A 48 -9.98 14.22 38.53
C SER A 48 -9.33 14.70 37.23
N LYS A 49 -8.34 13.95 36.73
CA LYS A 49 -7.66 14.21 35.45
C LYS A 49 -8.39 13.61 34.24
N GLY A 50 -9.40 12.76 34.47
CA GLY A 50 -10.08 12.01 33.40
C GLY A 50 -9.31 10.80 32.89
N ASN A 51 -8.25 10.38 33.59
CA ASN A 51 -7.43 9.22 33.21
C ASN A 51 -8.11 7.92 33.67
N LEU A 52 -9.19 7.55 33.01
CA LEU A 52 -10.05 6.42 33.40
C LEU A 52 -9.30 5.08 33.45
N GLU A 53 -8.41 4.82 32.49
CA GLU A 53 -7.64 3.56 32.42
C GLU A 53 -6.69 3.40 33.63
N GLN A 54 -5.99 4.48 34.00
CA GLN A 54 -5.10 4.48 35.17
C GLN A 54 -5.89 4.41 36.48
N ALA A 55 -7.06 5.05 36.53
CA ALA A 55 -7.97 4.96 37.68
C ALA A 55 -8.52 3.54 37.86
N GLU A 56 -8.88 2.87 36.76
CA GLU A 56 -9.33 1.47 36.76
C GLU A 56 -8.22 0.53 37.23
N GLN A 57 -7.01 0.63 36.67
CA GLN A 57 -5.88 -0.19 37.08
C GLN A 57 -5.56 -0.02 38.57
N ALA A 58 -5.52 1.22 39.06
CA ALA A 58 -5.29 1.51 40.48
C ALA A 58 -6.43 0.97 41.37
N TYR A 59 -7.68 0.98 40.89
CA TYR A 59 -8.81 0.39 41.59
C TYR A 59 -8.71 -1.13 41.67
N VAL A 60 -8.32 -1.81 40.59
CA VAL A 60 -8.08 -3.27 40.59
C VAL A 60 -6.96 -3.65 41.55
N GLN A 61 -5.87 -2.86 41.58
CA GLN A 61 -4.77 -3.06 42.54
C GLN A 61 -5.23 -2.89 43.98
N LEU A 62 -6.02 -1.84 44.27
CA LEU A 62 -6.62 -1.64 45.59
C LEU A 62 -7.49 -2.85 45.97
N TRP A 63 -8.28 -3.37 45.04
CA TRP A 63 -9.14 -4.52 45.28
C TRP A 63 -8.35 -5.81 45.57
N HIS A 64 -7.27 -6.05 44.82
CA HIS A 64 -6.36 -7.19 45.05
C HIS A 64 -5.77 -7.16 46.45
N LEU A 65 -5.24 -6.01 46.88
CA LEU A 65 -4.65 -5.84 48.21
C LEU A 65 -5.68 -6.03 49.33
N LEU A 66 -6.91 -5.54 49.13
CA LEU A 66 -8.01 -5.74 50.08
C LEU A 66 -8.35 -7.23 50.24
N MET A 67 -8.31 -8.00 49.16
CA MET A 67 -8.57 -9.43 49.18
C MET A 67 -7.43 -10.24 49.82
N GLU A 68 -6.18 -9.87 49.55
CA GLU A 68 -5.00 -10.59 50.08
C GLU A 68 -4.79 -10.37 51.59
N GLN A 69 -4.96 -9.13 52.07
CA GLN A 69 -4.52 -8.78 53.42
C GLN A 69 -5.47 -9.21 54.55
N LYS A 70 -6.57 -9.92 54.26
CA LYS A 70 -7.63 -10.27 55.24
C LYS A 70 -8.00 -9.09 56.15
N LEU A 71 -8.00 -7.88 55.59
CA LEU A 71 -8.19 -6.65 56.36
C LEU A 71 -9.56 -6.67 57.04
N LYS A 72 -9.60 -6.23 58.30
CA LYS A 72 -10.87 -6.04 59.01
C LYS A 72 -11.54 -4.78 58.45
N TRP A 73 -12.69 -4.96 57.83
CA TRP A 73 -13.55 -3.88 57.36
C TRP A 73 -13.86 -2.91 58.52
N ASN A 74 -13.32 -1.70 58.45
CA ASN A 74 -13.70 -0.61 59.34
C ASN A 74 -14.67 0.33 58.61
N LYS A 75 -15.45 1.09 59.40
CA LYS A 75 -16.45 2.02 58.86
C LYS A 75 -15.83 3.09 57.95
N GLU A 76 -14.63 3.54 58.29
CA GLU A 76 -13.91 4.57 57.55
C GLU A 76 -13.54 4.12 56.13
N LEU A 77 -12.97 2.92 55.97
CA LEU A 77 -12.64 2.35 54.66
C LEU A 77 -13.90 2.19 53.81
N TYR A 78 -15.01 1.74 54.42
CA TYR A 78 -16.29 1.63 53.74
C TYR A 78 -16.78 3.01 53.24
N ASP A 79 -16.73 4.03 54.09
CA ASP A 79 -17.14 5.39 53.72
C ASP A 79 -16.24 5.97 52.61
N GLN A 80 -14.93 5.69 52.64
CA GLN A 80 -13.98 6.08 51.60
C GLN A 80 -14.27 5.39 50.26
N LEU A 81 -14.51 4.07 50.27
CA LEU A 81 -14.86 3.30 49.07
C LEU A 81 -16.23 3.73 48.50
N ALA A 82 -17.20 4.02 49.37
CA ALA A 82 -18.50 4.53 48.95
C ALA A 82 -18.38 5.92 48.29
N ALA A 83 -17.54 6.81 48.84
CA ALA A 83 -17.25 8.10 48.24
C ALA A 83 -16.53 7.96 46.89
N LEU A 84 -15.55 7.06 46.80
CA LEU A 84 -14.82 6.75 45.58
C LEU A 84 -15.76 6.20 44.50
N ASN A 85 -16.66 5.29 44.85
CA ASN A 85 -17.63 4.72 43.92
C ASN A 85 -18.58 5.78 43.35
N ARG A 86 -19.04 6.73 44.18
CA ARG A 86 -19.85 7.87 43.71
C ARG A 86 -19.09 8.75 42.74
N GLN A 87 -17.82 9.04 43.02
CA GLN A 87 -16.95 9.81 42.13
C GLN A 87 -16.73 9.07 40.80
N PHE A 88 -16.41 7.78 40.86
CA PHE A 88 -16.23 6.93 39.69
C PHE A 88 -17.48 6.91 38.81
N SER A 89 -18.65 6.68 39.42
CA SER A 89 -19.94 6.67 38.72
C SER A 89 -20.23 8.01 38.03
N SER A 90 -19.94 9.12 38.70
CA SER A 90 -20.12 10.47 38.13
C SER A 90 -19.18 10.71 36.94
N THR A 91 -17.89 10.43 37.11
CA THR A 91 -16.89 10.60 36.04
C THR A 91 -17.18 9.68 34.85
N LEU A 92 -17.56 8.43 35.10
CA LEU A 92 -17.92 7.47 34.06
C LEU A 92 -19.16 7.91 33.28
N ASN A 93 -20.20 8.41 33.97
CA ASN A 93 -21.39 8.95 33.31
C ASN A 93 -21.06 10.16 32.43
N ASN A 94 -20.18 11.05 32.88
CA ASN A 94 -19.74 12.20 32.10
C ASN A 94 -18.97 11.76 30.85
N ALA A 95 -18.01 10.85 31.00
CA ALA A 95 -17.24 10.30 29.90
C ALA A 95 -18.13 9.53 28.90
N TYR A 96 -19.08 8.75 29.38
CA TYR A 96 -20.05 8.05 28.55
C TYR A 96 -20.89 9.03 27.71
N ASN A 97 -21.36 10.12 28.31
CA ASN A 97 -22.08 11.18 27.58
C ASN A 97 -21.20 11.84 26.50
N GLU A 98 -19.90 12.03 26.78
CA GLU A 98 -18.94 12.54 25.79
C GLU A 98 -18.75 11.55 24.63
N VAL A 99 -18.57 10.27 24.93
CA VAL A 99 -18.46 9.20 23.92
C VAL A 99 -19.72 9.16 23.05
N LYS A 100 -20.91 9.29 23.64
CA LYS A 100 -22.18 9.36 22.90
C LYS A 100 -22.22 10.57 21.95
N ARG A 101 -21.74 11.75 22.38
CA ARG A 101 -21.65 12.94 21.51
C ARG A 101 -20.65 12.75 20.37
N LYS A 102 -19.47 12.17 20.67
CA LYS A 102 -18.46 11.82 19.66
C LYS A 102 -19.01 10.81 18.64
N ALA A 103 -19.76 9.80 19.09
CA ALA A 103 -20.43 8.84 18.21
C ALA A 103 -21.45 9.51 17.28
N GLN A 104 -22.24 10.46 17.79
CA GLN A 104 -23.16 11.25 16.96
C GLN A 104 -22.41 12.09 15.91
N GLN A 105 -21.34 12.77 16.32
CA GLN A 105 -20.49 13.54 15.41
C GLN A 105 -19.88 12.68 14.31
N ILE A 106 -19.40 11.48 14.64
CA ILE A 106 -18.89 10.52 13.65
C ILE A 106 -19.99 10.13 12.66
N ASN A 107 -21.20 9.83 13.13
CA ASN A 107 -22.33 9.50 12.26
C ASN A 107 -22.71 10.66 11.30
N GLU A 108 -22.65 11.90 11.78
CA GLU A 108 -22.85 13.09 10.94
C GLU A 108 -21.74 13.26 9.90
N LEU A 109 -20.47 13.02 10.28
CA LEU A 109 -19.34 13.04 9.36
C LEU A 109 -19.46 11.96 8.28
N ILE A 110 -19.81 10.73 8.65
CA ILE A 110 -20.07 9.63 7.70
C ILE A 110 -21.21 10.01 6.74
N SER A 111 -22.30 10.57 7.26
CA SER A 111 -23.45 10.98 6.43
C SER A 111 -23.08 12.08 5.42
N ARG A 112 -22.30 13.08 5.87
CA ARG A 112 -21.77 14.14 4.99
C ARG A 112 -20.78 13.60 3.95
N ALA A 113 -19.95 12.64 4.34
CA ALA A 113 -18.99 12.00 3.44
C ALA A 113 -19.72 11.18 2.35
N ARG A 114 -20.73 10.40 2.73
CA ARG A 114 -21.61 9.69 1.79
C ARG A 114 -22.35 10.63 0.85
N ALA A 115 -22.83 11.78 1.33
CA ALA A 115 -23.44 12.80 0.46
C ALA A 115 -22.43 13.35 -0.55
N SER A 116 -21.22 13.67 -0.11
CA SER A 116 -20.13 14.14 -0.97
C SER A 116 -19.72 13.10 -2.02
N LEU A 117 -19.72 11.81 -1.67
CA LEU A 117 -19.48 10.71 -2.61
C LEU A 117 -20.54 10.66 -3.71
N ARG A 118 -21.82 10.81 -3.37
CA ARG A 118 -22.92 10.85 -4.34
C ARG A 118 -22.83 12.05 -5.29
N GLU A 119 -22.27 13.16 -4.82
CA GLU A 119 -21.99 14.35 -5.64
C GLU A 119 -20.74 14.18 -6.53
N GLY A 120 -19.97 13.09 -6.39
CA GLY A 120 -18.73 12.87 -7.13
C GLY A 120 -17.54 13.69 -6.63
N LYS A 121 -17.66 14.35 -5.47
CA LYS A 121 -16.55 15.07 -4.83
C LYS A 121 -15.63 14.05 -4.14
N LYS A 122 -14.46 13.78 -4.71
CA LYS A 122 -13.59 12.68 -4.25
C LYS A 122 -12.73 13.03 -3.06
N GLU A 123 -12.23 14.25 -2.98
CA GLU A 123 -11.27 14.64 -1.93
C GLU A 123 -11.94 14.77 -0.55
N MET A 124 -13.18 15.27 -0.53
CA MET A 124 -13.90 15.56 0.71
C MET A 124 -14.18 14.30 1.56
N PRO A 125 -14.64 13.16 1.01
CA PRO A 125 -14.80 11.90 1.75
C PRO A 125 -13.53 11.42 2.45
N PHE A 126 -12.36 11.49 1.80
CA PHE A 126 -11.10 11.09 2.43
C PHE A 126 -10.69 12.05 3.57
N LYS A 127 -10.90 13.35 3.39
CA LYS A 127 -10.67 14.34 4.45
C LYS A 127 -11.55 14.06 5.67
N LEU A 128 -12.84 13.83 5.46
CA LEU A 128 -13.78 13.50 6.53
C LEU A 128 -13.45 12.16 7.19
N TYR A 129 -12.98 11.17 6.44
CA TYR A 129 -12.51 9.89 6.99
C TYR A 129 -11.33 10.08 7.94
N SER A 130 -10.37 10.95 7.60
CA SER A 130 -9.25 11.30 8.47
C SER A 130 -9.73 11.93 9.79
N GLU A 131 -10.68 12.88 9.70
CA GLU A 131 -11.27 13.53 10.88
C GLU A 131 -12.00 12.53 11.79
N ILE A 132 -12.73 11.57 11.20
CA ILE A 132 -13.35 10.46 11.95
C ILE A 132 -12.29 9.64 12.70
N GLY A 133 -11.15 9.38 12.07
CA GLY A 133 -10.00 8.69 12.65
C GLY A 133 -9.45 9.38 13.91
N GLU A 134 -9.37 10.71 13.90
CA GLU A 134 -8.94 11.49 15.07
C GLU A 134 -9.96 11.40 16.21
N ILE A 135 -11.25 11.48 15.90
CA ILE A 135 -12.31 11.40 16.91
C ILE A 135 -12.37 10.00 17.55
N ILE A 136 -12.29 8.91 16.77
CA ILE A 136 -12.32 7.54 17.32
C ILE A 136 -11.11 7.24 18.20
N ASN A 137 -9.94 7.80 17.87
CA ASN A 137 -8.72 7.67 18.68
C ASN A 137 -8.82 8.44 20.01
N SER A 138 -9.68 9.46 20.08
CA SER A 138 -9.97 10.20 21.31
C SER A 138 -11.00 9.54 22.23
N ILE A 139 -11.55 8.38 21.85
CA ILE A 139 -12.46 7.59 22.69
C ILE A 139 -11.63 6.62 23.56
N PRO A 140 -11.73 6.72 24.90
CA PRO A 140 -11.00 5.85 25.82
C PRO A 140 -11.32 4.36 25.63
N ASN A 141 -10.37 3.46 25.90
CA ASN A 141 -10.56 2.03 25.64
C ASN A 141 -11.53 1.34 26.61
N VAL A 142 -11.79 1.96 27.78
CA VAL A 142 -12.82 1.48 28.73
C VAL A 142 -14.22 1.41 28.10
N PHE A 143 -14.47 2.14 27.00
CA PHE A 143 -15.70 2.10 26.20
C PHE A 143 -15.54 1.20 24.96
N PHE A 144 -14.98 0.01 25.16
CA PHE A 144 -14.65 -0.92 24.07
C PHE A 144 -15.87 -1.28 23.21
N GLU A 145 -17.03 -1.57 23.80
CA GLU A 145 -18.21 -1.98 23.03
C GLU A 145 -18.75 -0.85 22.16
N GLU A 146 -18.85 0.37 22.69
CA GLU A 146 -19.26 1.53 21.89
C GLU A 146 -18.24 1.81 20.79
N LYS A 147 -16.94 1.74 21.11
CA LYS A 147 -15.87 1.92 20.14
C LYS A 147 -15.93 0.87 19.03
N ARG A 148 -16.20 -0.39 19.36
CA ARG A 148 -16.38 -1.50 18.41
C ARG A 148 -17.55 -1.24 17.45
N LEU A 149 -18.71 -0.84 17.98
CA LEU A 149 -19.88 -0.51 17.14
C LEU A 149 -19.61 0.66 16.19
N ILE A 150 -18.91 1.70 16.67
CA ILE A 150 -18.51 2.84 15.82
C ILE A 150 -17.52 2.37 14.73
N GLN A 151 -16.54 1.52 15.08
CA GLN A 151 -15.58 0.97 14.13
C GLN A 151 -16.24 0.13 13.04
N GLU A 152 -17.27 -0.65 13.36
CA GLU A 152 -18.05 -1.40 12.36
C GLU A 152 -18.71 -0.46 11.34
N GLN A 153 -19.28 0.66 11.80
CA GLN A 153 -19.86 1.69 10.92
C GLN A 153 -18.79 2.36 10.04
N ILE A 154 -17.62 2.67 10.61
CA ILE A 154 -16.48 3.25 9.88
C ILE A 154 -15.99 2.28 8.81
N SER A 155 -15.89 0.98 9.13
CA SER A 155 -15.48 -0.05 8.18
C SER A 155 -16.45 -0.16 7.01
N GLY A 156 -17.76 -0.18 7.28
CA GLY A 156 -18.78 -0.19 6.23
C GLY A 156 -18.70 1.03 5.31
N PHE A 157 -18.41 2.22 5.87
CA PHE A 157 -18.15 3.41 5.06
C PHE A 157 -16.84 3.34 4.25
N TYR A 158 -15.77 2.77 4.81
CA TYR A 158 -14.51 2.56 4.10
C TYR A 158 -14.68 1.62 2.90
N ASP A 159 -15.45 0.55 3.05
CA ASP A 159 -15.76 -0.36 1.94
C ASP A 159 -16.53 0.35 0.83
N GLU A 160 -17.50 1.21 1.16
CA GLU A 160 -18.18 2.06 0.18
C GLU A 160 -17.19 2.97 -0.56
N LEU A 161 -16.30 3.65 0.17
CA LEU A 161 -15.30 4.57 -0.38
C LEU A 161 -14.33 3.85 -1.34
N LYS A 162 -13.87 2.66 -0.94
CA LYS A 162 -13.03 1.79 -1.75
C LYS A 162 -13.76 1.36 -3.01
N ASN A 163 -15.00 0.87 -2.89
CA ASN A 163 -15.80 0.42 -4.03
C ASN A 163 -16.04 1.53 -5.05
N VAL A 164 -16.31 2.76 -4.62
CA VAL A 164 -16.47 3.91 -5.53
C VAL A 164 -15.16 4.21 -6.28
N THR A 165 -14.05 4.23 -5.55
CA THR A 165 -12.72 4.51 -6.13
C THR A 165 -12.29 3.42 -7.10
N ASP A 166 -12.47 2.15 -6.74
CA ASP A 166 -12.15 1.00 -7.56
C ASP A 166 -13.02 0.97 -8.83
N ASN A 167 -14.33 1.22 -8.71
CA ASN A 167 -15.23 1.27 -9.86
C ASN A 167 -14.85 2.36 -10.87
N GLU A 168 -14.42 3.52 -10.39
CA GLU A 168 -13.96 4.58 -11.28
C GLU A 168 -12.63 4.24 -11.95
N LEU A 169 -11.68 3.69 -11.20
CA LEU A 169 -10.42 3.20 -11.75
C LEU A 169 -10.71 2.15 -12.84
N ILE A 170 -11.58 1.18 -12.57
CA ILE A 170 -11.99 0.15 -13.53
C ILE A 170 -12.61 0.78 -14.79
N LYS A 171 -13.48 1.79 -14.66
CA LYS A 171 -14.05 2.54 -15.80
C LYS A 171 -12.99 3.26 -16.62
N ARG A 172 -12.02 3.90 -15.96
CA ARG A 172 -10.91 4.58 -16.66
C ARG A 172 -10.03 3.58 -17.41
N ILE A 173 -9.73 2.45 -16.78
CA ILE A 173 -8.93 1.39 -17.40
C ILE A 173 -9.68 0.74 -18.56
N SER A 174 -10.99 0.49 -18.44
CA SER A 174 -11.78 -0.07 -19.54
C SER A 174 -11.82 0.88 -20.74
N ALA A 175 -11.96 2.19 -20.52
CA ALA A 175 -11.86 3.20 -21.58
C ALA A 175 -10.48 3.22 -22.26
N LEU A 176 -9.39 3.17 -21.47
CA LEU A 176 -8.03 3.07 -22.01
C LEU A 176 -7.82 1.81 -22.86
N ILE A 177 -8.35 0.66 -22.41
CA ILE A 177 -8.29 -0.60 -23.15
C ILE A 177 -9.07 -0.50 -24.47
N GLN A 178 -10.26 0.12 -24.45
CA GLN A 178 -11.06 0.34 -25.66
C GLN A 178 -10.34 1.25 -26.66
N GLU A 179 -9.78 2.38 -26.21
CA GLU A 179 -9.00 3.27 -27.06
C GLU A 179 -7.77 2.55 -27.64
N THR A 180 -7.07 1.77 -26.81
CA THR A 180 -5.89 0.99 -27.24
C THR A 180 -6.27 0.02 -28.36
N ASN A 181 -7.36 -0.75 -28.20
CA ASN A 181 -7.84 -1.68 -29.23
C ASN A 181 -8.28 -0.94 -30.51
N TYR A 182 -8.89 0.23 -30.38
CA TYR A 182 -9.25 1.06 -31.54
C TYR A 182 -8.02 1.52 -32.32
N VAL A 183 -6.97 1.98 -31.64
CA VAL A 183 -5.69 2.35 -32.28
C VAL A 183 -5.02 1.12 -32.92
N MET A 184 -5.06 -0.05 -32.26
CA MET A 184 -4.56 -1.31 -32.85
C MET A 184 -5.23 -1.64 -34.17
N ASN A 185 -6.56 -1.52 -34.24
CA ASN A 185 -7.30 -1.77 -35.48
C ASN A 185 -6.90 -0.79 -36.59
N LYS A 186 -6.63 0.49 -36.25
CA LYS A 186 -6.11 1.46 -37.22
C LYS A 186 -4.74 1.04 -37.77
N ILE A 187 -3.83 0.56 -36.92
CA ILE A 187 -2.52 0.08 -37.35
C ILE A 187 -2.69 -1.06 -38.35
N ILE A 188 -3.53 -2.05 -38.03
CA ILE A 188 -3.79 -3.20 -38.91
C ILE A 188 -4.35 -2.74 -40.27
N THR A 189 -5.28 -1.77 -40.28
CA THR A 189 -5.81 -1.20 -41.52
C THR A 189 -4.74 -0.46 -42.33
N SER A 190 -3.91 0.35 -41.68
CA SER A 190 -2.81 1.07 -42.34
C SER A 190 -1.75 0.11 -42.94
N ILE A 191 -1.44 -1.00 -42.25
CA ILE A 191 -0.57 -2.04 -42.79
C ILE A 191 -1.18 -2.65 -44.06
N ARG A 192 -2.48 -2.96 -44.04
CA ARG A 192 -3.19 -3.54 -45.20
C ARG A 192 -3.26 -2.59 -46.40
N SER A 193 -3.36 -1.28 -46.15
CA SER A 193 -3.34 -0.26 -47.21
C SER A 193 -1.92 0.17 -47.62
N ASN A 194 -0.87 -0.50 -47.11
CA ASN A 194 0.54 -0.15 -47.33
C ASN A 194 0.90 1.28 -46.90
N ASP A 195 0.16 1.86 -45.97
CA ASP A 195 0.39 3.19 -45.41
C ASP A 195 1.27 3.08 -44.14
N MET A 196 2.55 2.84 -44.37
CA MET A 196 3.50 2.51 -43.29
C MET A 196 3.76 3.68 -42.34
N VAL A 197 3.65 4.93 -42.82
CA VAL A 197 3.86 6.12 -41.99
C VAL A 197 2.77 6.19 -40.92
N ASN A 198 1.50 6.09 -41.31
CA ASN A 198 0.39 6.12 -40.36
C ASN A 198 0.39 4.89 -39.44
N ALA A 199 0.81 3.73 -39.92
CA ALA A 199 0.93 2.53 -39.10
C ALA A 199 1.95 2.71 -37.95
N ILE A 200 3.12 3.29 -38.24
CA ILE A 200 4.17 3.57 -37.25
C ILE A 200 3.71 4.63 -36.24
N VAL A 201 3.09 5.71 -36.72
CA VAL A 201 2.58 6.79 -35.84
C VAL A 201 1.55 6.22 -34.85
N ASN A 202 0.60 5.43 -35.34
CA ASN A 202 -0.42 4.80 -34.48
C ASN A 202 0.19 3.75 -33.53
N TYR A 203 1.23 3.01 -33.95
CA TYR A 203 1.94 2.07 -33.08
C TYR A 203 2.59 2.75 -31.87
N ASN A 204 3.29 3.88 -32.10
CA ASN A 204 3.88 4.66 -31.01
C ASN A 204 2.81 5.22 -30.07
N LYS A 205 1.66 5.69 -30.60
CA LYS A 205 0.52 6.09 -29.77
C LYS A 205 0.02 4.92 -28.91
N CYS A 206 -0.07 3.72 -29.48
CA CYS A 206 -0.52 2.51 -28.79
C CYS A 206 0.42 2.12 -27.63
N ILE A 207 1.74 2.23 -27.81
CA ILE A 207 2.73 2.05 -26.72
C ILE A 207 2.49 3.07 -25.60
N GLY A 208 2.23 4.32 -25.95
CA GLY A 208 1.90 5.37 -24.97
C GLY A 208 0.68 5.02 -24.12
N LEU A 209 -0.40 4.55 -24.75
CA LEU A 209 -1.62 4.09 -24.06
C LEU A 209 -1.36 2.84 -23.20
N TYR A 210 -0.59 1.88 -23.71
CA TYR A 210 -0.20 0.67 -22.98
C TYR A 210 0.56 0.99 -21.68
N ASN A 211 1.47 1.96 -21.73
CA ASN A 211 2.25 2.36 -20.55
C ASN A 211 1.41 3.08 -19.48
N GLN A 212 0.24 3.64 -19.85
CA GLN A 212 -0.70 4.24 -18.90
C GLN A 212 -1.52 3.19 -18.12
N ILE A 213 -1.50 1.92 -18.52
CA ILE A 213 -2.19 0.84 -17.81
C ILE A 213 -1.39 0.51 -16.53
N PRO A 214 -1.98 0.67 -15.33
CA PRO A 214 -1.31 0.41 -14.06
C PRO A 214 -0.88 -1.05 -13.93
N GLU A 215 0.17 -1.29 -13.16
CA GLU A 215 0.73 -2.63 -12.97
C GLU A 215 -0.25 -3.59 -12.29
N GLY A 216 -1.18 -3.10 -11.46
CA GLY A 216 -2.24 -3.93 -10.88
C GLY A 216 -3.19 -4.60 -11.90
N PHE A 217 -3.18 -4.17 -13.17
CA PHE A 217 -4.02 -4.74 -14.24
C PHE A 217 -3.23 -5.68 -15.16
N LEU A 218 -2.35 -6.52 -14.60
CA LEU A 218 -1.44 -7.42 -15.34
C LEU A 218 -2.12 -8.25 -16.43
N ARG A 219 -3.33 -8.79 -16.16
CA ARG A 219 -4.05 -9.62 -17.15
C ARG A 219 -4.35 -8.86 -18.44
N HIS A 220 -4.86 -7.64 -18.32
CA HIS A 220 -5.16 -6.79 -19.47
C HIS A 220 -3.89 -6.30 -20.15
N LYS A 221 -2.90 -5.91 -19.34
CA LYS A 221 -1.59 -5.47 -19.82
C LYS A 221 -0.90 -6.56 -20.64
N ASN A 222 -0.81 -7.78 -20.13
CA ASN A 222 -0.22 -8.91 -20.85
C ASN A 222 -0.96 -9.21 -22.17
N SER A 223 -2.29 -9.21 -22.16
CA SER A 223 -3.10 -9.42 -23.37
C SER A 223 -2.81 -8.37 -24.45
N ILE A 224 -2.74 -7.08 -24.08
CA ILE A 224 -2.40 -5.99 -25.00
C ILE A 224 -0.94 -6.11 -25.45
N GLY A 225 -0.02 -6.47 -24.56
CA GLY A 225 1.40 -6.67 -24.86
C GLY A 225 1.63 -7.74 -25.93
N VAL A 226 0.94 -8.89 -25.84
CA VAL A 226 1.01 -9.94 -26.86
C VAL A 226 0.55 -9.42 -28.23
N LYS A 227 -0.58 -8.71 -28.29
CA LYS A 227 -1.07 -8.11 -29.54
C LYS A 227 -0.11 -7.06 -30.11
N LEU A 228 0.49 -6.23 -29.25
CA LEU A 228 1.52 -5.27 -29.67
C LEU A 228 2.72 -5.96 -30.29
N LEU A 229 3.17 -7.08 -29.74
CA LEU A 229 4.28 -7.87 -30.30
C LEU A 229 3.92 -8.44 -31.68
N GLU A 230 2.69 -8.90 -31.88
CA GLU A 230 2.22 -9.38 -33.19
C GLU A 230 2.16 -8.24 -34.23
N ILE A 231 1.65 -7.08 -33.85
CA ILE A 231 1.63 -5.87 -34.69
C ILE A 231 3.06 -5.45 -35.04
N TYR A 232 3.98 -5.48 -34.08
CA TYR A 232 5.38 -5.15 -34.29
C TYR A 232 6.03 -6.07 -35.33
N LYS A 233 5.83 -7.39 -35.21
CA LYS A 233 6.32 -8.37 -36.19
C LYS A 233 5.77 -8.06 -37.58
N SER A 234 4.47 -7.79 -37.67
CA SER A 234 3.79 -7.47 -38.94
C SER A 234 4.36 -6.19 -39.58
N LEU A 235 4.56 -5.13 -38.78
CA LEU A 235 5.19 -3.89 -39.23
C LEU A 235 6.60 -4.14 -39.76
N SER A 236 7.42 -4.90 -39.02
CA SER A 236 8.81 -5.20 -39.42
C SER A 236 8.85 -5.90 -40.77
N ILE A 237 8.04 -6.94 -40.96
CA ILE A 237 7.96 -7.68 -42.23
C ILE A 237 7.50 -6.76 -43.36
N SER A 238 6.43 -5.99 -43.16
CA SER A 238 5.92 -5.07 -44.17
C SER A 238 6.95 -4.00 -44.55
N THR A 239 7.69 -3.44 -43.58
CA THR A 239 8.75 -2.45 -43.88
C THR A 239 9.88 -3.05 -44.70
N GLU A 240 10.27 -4.29 -44.41
CA GLU A 240 11.30 -5.00 -45.17
C GLU A 240 10.84 -5.25 -46.61
N ILE A 241 9.62 -5.74 -46.80
CA ILE A 241 9.02 -5.94 -48.13
C ILE A 241 8.99 -4.63 -48.93
N SER A 242 8.52 -3.53 -48.33
CA SER A 242 8.51 -2.23 -49.01
C SER A 242 9.91 -1.75 -49.38
N SER A 243 10.91 -2.00 -48.53
CA SER A 243 12.30 -1.64 -48.81
C SER A 243 12.88 -2.43 -49.99
N LEU A 244 12.60 -3.74 -50.06
CA LEU A 244 13.04 -4.61 -51.15
C LEU A 244 12.35 -4.25 -52.48
N GLN A 245 11.05 -3.95 -52.46
CA GLN A 245 10.31 -3.47 -53.64
C GLN A 245 10.89 -2.15 -54.17
N LYS A 246 11.29 -1.24 -53.27
CA LYS A 246 11.95 0.01 -53.67
C LYS A 246 13.32 -0.25 -54.30
N GLN A 247 14.10 -1.19 -53.78
CA GLN A 247 15.40 -1.57 -54.36
C GLN A 247 15.24 -2.21 -55.75
N LEU A 248 14.27 -3.12 -55.91
CA LEU A 248 14.00 -3.78 -57.19
C LEU A 248 13.53 -2.78 -58.26
N SER A 249 12.63 -1.85 -57.92
CA SER A 249 12.17 -0.81 -58.86
C SER A 249 13.28 0.17 -59.26
N GLN A 250 14.24 0.44 -58.39
CA GLN A 250 15.43 1.24 -58.72
C GLN A 250 16.38 0.51 -59.68
N GLN A 251 16.56 -0.81 -59.53
CA GLN A 251 17.37 -1.62 -60.45
C GLN A 251 16.72 -1.73 -61.83
N THR A 252 15.39 -1.77 -61.91
CA THR A 252 14.66 -1.91 -63.18
C THR A 252 14.72 -0.63 -64.04
N ASN A 253 14.96 0.53 -63.42
CA ASN A 253 15.06 1.83 -64.11
C ASN A 253 16.50 2.27 -64.40
N GLN A 254 17.51 1.45 -64.10
CA GLN A 254 18.84 1.68 -64.67
C GLN A 254 18.92 0.98 -66.04
N PRO A 255 19.05 1.73 -67.16
CA PRO A 255 19.24 1.11 -68.46
C PRO A 255 20.47 0.21 -68.40
N LEU A 256 20.31 -1.04 -68.84
CA LEU A 256 21.29 -2.12 -68.85
C LEU A 256 22.65 -1.68 -69.43
N GLN A 257 23.50 -1.05 -68.64
CA GLN A 257 24.93 -1.08 -68.84
C GLN A 257 25.45 -2.34 -68.16
N PHE A 258 25.29 -3.46 -68.87
CA PHE A 258 25.96 -4.72 -68.56
C PHE A 258 27.49 -4.51 -68.69
N GLN A 259 28.12 -4.00 -67.64
CA GLN A 259 29.56 -4.12 -67.45
C GLN A 259 29.85 -4.81 -66.12
N GLN A 260 30.11 -6.12 -66.29
CA GLN A 260 30.86 -7.02 -65.44
C GLN A 260 31.57 -6.37 -64.24
N ARG A 261 30.95 -6.47 -63.06
CA ARG A 261 31.70 -6.56 -61.80
C ARG A 261 31.12 -7.69 -60.96
N ILE A 262 31.72 -8.85 -61.14
CA ILE A 262 31.62 -9.98 -60.21
C ILE A 262 32.52 -9.61 -59.02
N ALA A 263 31.94 -8.93 -58.03
CA ALA A 263 32.53 -8.80 -56.70
C ALA A 263 31.38 -8.71 -55.71
N SER A 264 31.09 -9.84 -55.07
CA SER A 264 30.08 -10.01 -54.04
C SER A 264 30.28 -8.98 -52.92
N PRO A 265 29.31 -8.09 -52.62
CA PRO A 265 29.35 -7.32 -51.40
C PRO A 265 28.80 -8.17 -50.26
N SER A 266 29.66 -8.45 -49.29
CA SER A 266 29.32 -8.97 -47.96
C SER A 266 28.22 -8.10 -47.32
N PHE A 267 27.06 -8.70 -47.05
CA PHE A 267 25.84 -8.06 -46.56
C PHE A 267 25.85 -7.85 -45.02
N ALA A 268 26.99 -7.43 -44.44
CA ALA A 268 27.14 -7.27 -42.99
C ALA A 268 26.85 -5.85 -42.46
N GLN A 269 26.39 -4.90 -43.28
CA GLN A 269 26.35 -3.48 -42.87
C GLN A 269 25.02 -2.74 -43.08
N ALA A 270 23.96 -3.39 -43.54
CA ALA A 270 22.70 -2.70 -43.93
C ALA A 270 21.55 -2.77 -42.91
N SER A 271 21.76 -3.21 -41.67
CA SER A 271 20.76 -3.11 -40.60
C SER A 271 21.20 -2.12 -39.50
N LYS A 272 21.41 -0.85 -39.88
CA LYS A 272 21.42 0.29 -38.93
C LYS A 272 20.01 0.89 -38.81
N THR A 273 19.01 0.05 -38.56
CA THR A 273 17.78 0.53 -37.93
C THR A 273 18.05 0.61 -36.43
N ASN A 274 17.69 1.74 -35.80
CA ASN A 274 17.85 2.07 -34.38
C ASN A 274 17.17 1.02 -33.45
N PHE A 275 17.71 -0.19 -33.41
CA PHE A 275 17.48 -1.09 -32.30
C PHE A 275 18.25 -0.52 -31.11
N PRO A 276 17.64 -0.45 -29.91
CA PRO A 276 18.37 -0.14 -28.71
C PRO A 276 19.55 -1.10 -28.65
N SER A 277 20.77 -0.57 -28.77
CA SER A 277 21.97 -1.37 -28.60
C SER A 277 21.92 -2.06 -27.24
N LYS A 278 22.61 -3.19 -27.08
CA LYS A 278 22.78 -3.81 -25.75
C LYS A 278 23.19 -2.78 -24.70
N SER A 279 23.98 -1.78 -25.09
CA SER A 279 24.37 -0.65 -24.24
C SER A 279 23.21 0.28 -23.83
N MET A 280 22.21 0.51 -24.69
CA MET A 280 21.04 1.29 -24.30
C MET A 280 20.18 0.53 -23.27
N PHE A 281 20.03 -0.79 -23.42
CA PHE A 281 19.33 -1.62 -22.44
C PHE A 281 20.07 -1.69 -21.10
N ALA A 282 21.40 -1.86 -21.14
CA ALA A 282 22.23 -1.83 -19.94
C ALA A 282 22.14 -0.48 -19.21
N SER A 283 22.20 0.63 -19.96
CA SER A 283 22.03 1.99 -19.42
C SER A 283 20.65 2.18 -18.78
N ALA A 284 19.57 1.78 -19.44
CA ALA A 284 18.21 1.88 -18.90
C ALA A 284 18.04 1.08 -17.60
N LYS A 285 18.68 -0.11 -17.51
CA LYS A 285 18.69 -0.95 -16.31
C LYS A 285 19.46 -0.29 -15.16
N LYS A 286 20.62 0.33 -15.42
CA LYS A 286 21.36 1.12 -14.44
C LYS A 286 20.54 2.28 -13.89
N GLU A 287 19.89 3.05 -14.76
CA GLU A 287 19.06 4.19 -14.35
C GLU A 287 17.81 3.77 -13.56
N ARG A 288 17.26 2.59 -13.84
CA ARG A 288 16.18 2.02 -13.03
C ARG A 288 16.68 1.60 -11.64
N ALA A 289 17.84 0.96 -11.57
CA ALA A 289 18.45 0.58 -10.29
C ALA A 289 18.73 1.79 -9.39
N LYS A 290 19.28 2.89 -9.93
CA LYS A 290 19.51 4.14 -9.18
C LYS A 290 18.21 4.68 -8.55
N ARG A 291 17.13 4.76 -9.33
CA ARG A 291 15.82 5.21 -8.84
C ARG A 291 15.22 4.29 -7.78
N ASN A 292 15.45 2.98 -7.88
CA ASN A 292 15.02 2.03 -6.85
C ASN A 292 15.81 2.21 -5.55
N ILE A 293 17.12 2.50 -5.62
CA ILE A 293 17.95 2.84 -4.44
C ILE A 293 17.40 4.08 -3.74
N GLU A 294 17.07 5.14 -4.48
CA GLU A 294 16.51 6.38 -3.93
C GLU A 294 15.18 6.16 -3.19
N LYS A 295 14.40 5.15 -3.61
CA LYS A 295 13.12 4.77 -2.99
C LYS A 295 13.25 3.75 -1.86
N GLY A 296 14.44 3.23 -1.59
CA GLY A 296 14.67 2.16 -0.61
C GLY A 296 14.33 0.74 -1.09
N PHE A 297 14.10 0.54 -2.39
CA PHE A 297 13.78 -0.76 -2.99
C PHE A 297 15.05 -1.52 -3.40
N TYR A 298 15.81 -1.98 -2.40
CA TYR A 298 17.16 -2.54 -2.62
C TYR A 298 17.18 -3.88 -3.37
N ASN A 299 16.18 -4.74 -3.15
CA ASN A 299 16.11 -6.05 -3.83
C ASN A 299 15.84 -5.89 -5.33
N GLU A 300 14.95 -4.98 -5.71
CA GLU A 300 14.63 -4.62 -7.09
C GLU A 300 15.81 -3.94 -7.76
N ALA A 301 16.50 -3.04 -7.05
CA ALA A 301 17.73 -2.42 -7.53
C ALA A 301 18.81 -3.46 -7.82
N LEU A 302 18.99 -4.45 -6.93
CA LEU A 302 19.99 -5.52 -7.10
C LEU A 302 19.72 -6.34 -8.37
N LYS A 303 18.45 -6.70 -8.61
CA LYS A 303 18.03 -7.44 -9.80
C LYS A 303 18.31 -6.65 -11.09
N ASP A 304 17.93 -5.37 -11.15
CA ASP A 304 18.17 -4.54 -12.34
C ASP A 304 19.68 -4.37 -12.62
N VAL A 305 20.52 -4.25 -11.58
CA VAL A 305 21.99 -4.20 -11.75
C VAL A 305 22.58 -5.52 -12.23
N GLN A 306 22.11 -6.67 -11.73
CA GLN A 306 22.57 -7.97 -12.20
C GLN A 306 22.26 -8.18 -13.69
N GLU A 307 21.06 -7.78 -14.12
CA GLU A 307 20.69 -7.82 -15.53
C GLU A 307 21.56 -6.87 -16.38
N ALA A 308 21.90 -5.68 -15.88
CA ALA A 308 22.84 -4.78 -16.55
C ALA A 308 24.24 -5.41 -16.70
N LEU A 309 24.75 -6.09 -15.66
CA LEU A 309 26.04 -6.79 -15.70
C LEU A 309 26.02 -8.04 -16.59
N GLN A 310 24.88 -8.69 -16.78
CA GLN A 310 24.76 -9.76 -17.77
C GLN A 310 24.87 -9.21 -19.21
N LEU A 311 24.36 -8.01 -19.46
CA LEU A 311 24.45 -7.34 -20.75
C LEU A 311 25.86 -6.79 -21.01
N GLU A 312 26.47 -6.14 -20.01
CA GLU A 312 27.80 -5.54 -20.06
C GLU A 312 28.64 -5.94 -18.83
N PRO A 313 29.30 -7.11 -18.84
CA PRO A 313 30.02 -7.65 -17.68
C PRO A 313 31.13 -6.76 -17.11
N ASN A 314 31.68 -5.88 -17.94
CA ASN A 314 32.79 -4.99 -17.61
C ASN A 314 32.35 -3.54 -17.35
N ASP A 315 31.05 -3.26 -17.20
CA ASP A 315 30.55 -1.93 -16.86
C ASP A 315 30.94 -1.55 -15.42
N ALA A 316 31.88 -0.61 -15.30
CA ALA A 316 32.41 -0.14 -14.02
C ALA A 316 31.32 0.54 -13.16
N GLU A 317 30.37 1.24 -13.78
CA GLU A 317 29.28 1.92 -13.08
C GLU A 317 28.30 0.90 -12.51
N ALA A 318 27.90 -0.12 -13.28
CA ALA A 318 27.02 -1.18 -12.80
C ALA A 318 27.64 -1.93 -11.59
N ARG A 319 28.96 -2.20 -11.62
CA ARG A 319 29.67 -2.80 -10.48
C ARG A 319 29.70 -1.89 -9.25
N ALA A 320 29.87 -0.58 -9.44
CA ALA A 320 29.83 0.39 -8.34
C ALA A 320 28.44 0.45 -7.69
N ILE A 321 27.36 0.47 -8.49
CA ILE A 321 25.98 0.41 -7.98
C ILE A 321 25.74 -0.90 -7.22
N HIS A 322 26.20 -2.05 -7.76
CA HIS A 322 26.11 -3.35 -7.09
C HIS A 322 26.78 -3.35 -5.70
N ALA A 323 28.00 -2.80 -5.61
CA ALA A 323 28.73 -2.69 -4.34
C ALA A 323 28.01 -1.76 -3.35
N LYS A 324 27.48 -0.62 -3.82
CA LYS A 324 26.69 0.31 -3.00
C LYS A 324 25.43 -0.34 -2.41
N ILE A 325 24.71 -1.16 -3.19
CA ILE A 325 23.52 -1.87 -2.69
C ILE A 325 23.91 -2.83 -1.56
N LYS A 326 25.03 -3.56 -1.69
CA LYS A 326 25.50 -4.49 -0.65
C LYS A 326 25.92 -3.81 0.65
N THR A 327 26.37 -2.56 0.61
CA THR A 327 26.71 -1.80 1.83
C THR A 327 25.49 -1.23 2.56
N LEU A 328 24.34 -1.18 1.90
CA LEU A 328 23.09 -0.65 2.45
C LEU A 328 22.18 -1.75 3.04
N GLN A 329 22.55 -3.02 2.89
CA GLN A 329 21.90 -4.19 3.49
C GLN A 329 22.61 -4.58 4.78
#